data_AF-A0AAW0HXW2-F1
#
_entry.id   AF-A0AAW0HXW2-F1
#
_cell.length_a   1.000
_cell.length_b   1.000
_cell.length_c   1.000
_cell.angle_alpha   90.00
_cell.angle_beta   90.00
_cell.angle_gamma   90.00
#
_symmetry.space_group_name_H-M   'P 1'
#
loop_
_entity.id
_entity.type
_entity.pdbx_description
1 polymer ?
#
loop_
_entity_poly.entity_id
_entity_poly.type
_entity_poly.pdbx_seq_one_letter_code
_entity_poly.pdbx_strand_id
1 'polypeptide(L)'
;MGDEAPGATQKPPVFRVDESTPRVVQSILLERGWDRFDAQHQDVEDWNLYWRTSSFRMAEHVNVKPWQRLNHHPGTTTLTRKDCLAKSLAHLRRLHGESLYEFMPPTFIMPRDYIKSVAEYFKEKQVLGTKPTYWICKPAELSQGRGIIIFSDIRDLIFNIMYVVQKYICNPLLVGRYKCDLRIYVCITGFRPLTIYMYLEGLVRFATEKFDLRNLQDAYAHLTNSSINQSGASYEKIKEGQGCKWTLSRFFSYLRNWDVGNLRLWGKINHMVILTVLAVTLTVPTTASSFSGLTSSLMTTWNHGFWESTTALLCLWTAPQMSLGRETLSTTSLN
;
A
#
# COMPACT_ATOMS: atom_id res chain seq x y z
N MET A 1 22.55 -57.20 10.81
CA MET A 1 22.14 -57.08 9.39
C MET A 1 20.63 -57.24 9.36
N GLY A 2 19.92 -56.18 9.01
CA GLY A 2 18.45 -56.11 9.00
C GLY A 2 18.02 -54.65 8.82
N ASP A 3 17.92 -54.26 7.55
CA ASP A 3 17.43 -53.02 6.94
C ASP A 3 16.93 -51.89 7.86
N GLU A 4 17.71 -50.80 7.92
CA GLU A 4 17.13 -49.47 8.07
C GLU A 4 16.37 -49.15 6.77
N ALA A 5 15.05 -48.98 6.86
CA ALA A 5 14.26 -48.46 5.74
C ALA A 5 14.90 -47.14 5.25
N PRO A 6 15.11 -46.97 3.93
CA PRO A 6 15.67 -45.72 3.41
C PRO A 6 14.72 -44.60 3.83
N GLY A 7 15.21 -43.67 4.65
CA GLY A 7 14.45 -42.52 5.10
C GLY A 7 13.85 -41.85 3.87
N ALA A 8 12.52 -41.84 3.77
CA ALA A 8 11.82 -41.31 2.62
C ALA A 8 12.28 -39.87 2.39
N THR A 9 13.11 -39.66 1.36
CA THR A 9 13.53 -38.33 0.95
C THR A 9 12.29 -37.60 0.52
N GLN A 10 11.80 -36.70 1.38
CA GLN A 10 10.59 -35.94 1.13
C GLN A 10 10.84 -35.12 -0.15
N LYS A 11 10.06 -35.40 -1.20
CA LYS A 11 10.18 -34.68 -2.48
C LYS A 11 10.12 -33.17 -2.19
N PRO A 12 11.06 -32.38 -2.74
CA PRO A 12 11.05 -30.93 -2.53
C PRO A 12 9.73 -30.32 -3.02
N PRO A 13 9.23 -29.29 -2.32
CA PRO A 13 8.02 -28.61 -2.75
C PRO A 13 8.25 -27.88 -4.08
N VAL A 14 7.22 -27.85 -4.92
CA VAL A 14 7.30 -27.34 -6.29
C VAL A 14 6.60 -25.99 -6.40
N PHE A 15 7.27 -25.00 -6.98
CA PHE A 15 6.68 -23.68 -7.24
C PHE A 15 6.47 -23.43 -8.74
N ARG A 16 5.29 -22.91 -9.08
CA ARG A 16 4.87 -22.48 -10.40
C ARG A 16 4.89 -20.97 -10.48
N VAL A 17 5.32 -20.43 -11.61
CA VAL A 17 5.39 -18.99 -11.88
C VAL A 17 4.94 -18.66 -13.29
N ASP A 18 4.58 -17.40 -13.52
CA ASP A 18 4.41 -16.82 -14.84
C ASP A 18 5.52 -15.79 -15.15
N GLU A 19 5.49 -15.23 -16.36
CA GLU A 19 6.44 -14.19 -16.80
C GLU A 19 6.40 -12.92 -15.94
N SER A 20 5.30 -12.68 -15.22
CA SER A 20 5.12 -11.50 -14.36
C SER A 20 5.81 -11.63 -13.01
N THR A 21 6.32 -12.82 -12.67
CA THR A 21 6.86 -13.11 -11.35
C THR A 21 8.28 -12.54 -11.19
N PRO A 22 8.54 -11.69 -10.18
CA PRO A 22 9.87 -11.12 -9.97
C PRO A 22 10.95 -12.19 -9.78
N ARG A 23 12.11 -12.01 -10.42
CA ARG A 23 13.25 -12.94 -10.30
C ARG A 23 13.66 -13.20 -8.85
N VAL A 24 13.62 -12.17 -8.00
CA VAL A 24 13.95 -12.28 -6.57
C VAL A 24 13.10 -13.31 -5.84
N VAL A 25 11.81 -13.44 -6.17
CA VAL A 25 10.94 -14.46 -5.57
C VAL A 25 11.39 -15.86 -5.98
N GLN A 26 11.72 -16.03 -7.26
CA GLN A 26 12.17 -17.31 -7.83
C GLN A 26 13.51 -17.72 -7.20
N SER A 27 14.45 -16.79 -7.07
CA SER A 27 15.75 -17.02 -6.42
C SER A 27 15.57 -17.45 -4.95
N ILE A 28 14.72 -16.76 -4.19
CA ILE A 28 14.45 -17.11 -2.79
C ILE A 28 13.84 -18.51 -2.68
N LEU A 29 12.91 -18.89 -3.55
CA LEU A 29 12.28 -20.21 -3.52
C LEU A 29 13.32 -21.32 -3.80
N LEU A 30 14.16 -21.13 -4.83
CA LEU A 30 15.25 -22.05 -5.15
C LEU A 30 16.27 -22.18 -4.00
N GLU A 31 16.68 -21.05 -3.41
CA GLU A 31 17.58 -21.01 -2.24
C GLU A 31 16.97 -21.72 -1.02
N ARG A 32 15.64 -21.80 -0.93
CA ARG A 32 14.90 -22.49 0.13
C ARG A 32 14.63 -23.96 -0.19
N GLY A 33 15.22 -24.50 -1.26
CA GLY A 33 15.11 -25.90 -1.65
C GLY A 33 13.79 -26.25 -2.34
N TRP A 34 13.13 -25.27 -2.96
CA TRP A 34 11.95 -25.54 -3.81
C TRP A 34 12.38 -25.76 -5.25
N ASP A 35 11.69 -26.68 -5.92
CA ASP A 35 11.89 -26.95 -7.35
C ASP A 35 10.94 -26.13 -8.21
N ARG A 36 11.42 -25.69 -9.37
CA ARG A 36 10.54 -25.02 -10.35
C ARG A 36 9.67 -26.08 -11.03
N PHE A 37 8.38 -25.77 -11.18
CA PHE A 37 7.44 -26.56 -11.95
C PHE A 37 7.91 -26.75 -13.41
N ASP A 38 8.00 -28.01 -13.84
CA ASP A 38 8.35 -28.39 -15.21
C ASP A 38 7.17 -29.09 -15.91
N ALA A 39 6.57 -28.40 -16.87
CA ALA A 39 5.43 -28.90 -17.62
C ALA A 39 5.74 -30.12 -18.53
N GLN A 40 7.01 -30.41 -18.80
CA GLN A 40 7.40 -31.57 -19.62
C GLN A 40 7.49 -32.87 -18.81
N HIS A 41 7.78 -32.76 -17.52
CA HIS A 41 8.10 -33.90 -16.67
C HIS A 41 7.13 -34.07 -15.49
N GLN A 42 6.20 -33.13 -15.29
CA GLN A 42 5.23 -33.14 -14.19
C GLN A 42 3.79 -33.01 -14.68
N ASP A 43 2.87 -33.61 -13.92
CA ASP A 43 1.43 -33.39 -14.09
C ASP A 43 1.09 -31.92 -13.85
N VAL A 44 0.11 -31.37 -14.58
CA VAL A 44 -0.35 -29.98 -14.47
C VAL A 44 -0.83 -29.60 -13.06
N GLU A 45 -1.20 -30.58 -12.24
CA GLU A 45 -1.61 -30.39 -10.84
C GLU A 45 -0.48 -30.59 -9.81
N ASP A 46 0.71 -31.06 -10.23
CA ASP A 46 1.85 -31.38 -9.34
C ASP A 46 2.69 -30.13 -8.98
N TRP A 47 2.06 -29.18 -8.30
CA TRP A 47 2.69 -27.99 -7.74
C TRP A 47 2.15 -27.68 -6.34
N ASN A 48 2.91 -26.92 -5.55
CA ASN A 48 2.57 -26.54 -4.18
C ASN A 48 2.29 -25.03 -4.04
N LEU A 49 3.04 -24.18 -4.75
CA LEU A 49 2.84 -22.73 -4.74
C LEU A 49 2.74 -22.21 -6.17
N TYR A 50 1.65 -21.55 -6.52
CA TYR A 50 1.58 -20.77 -7.76
C TYR A 50 1.66 -19.29 -7.42
N TRP A 51 2.78 -18.68 -7.80
CA TRP A 51 3.03 -17.27 -7.63
C TRP A 51 2.86 -16.50 -8.94
N ARG A 52 2.15 -15.37 -8.88
CA ARG A 52 2.18 -14.36 -9.95
C ARG A 52 1.84 -12.95 -9.44
N THR A 53 2.10 -11.95 -10.27
CA THR A 53 1.78 -10.55 -9.95
C THR A 53 0.33 -10.20 -10.26
N SER A 54 -0.26 -10.82 -11.27
CA SER A 54 -1.66 -10.60 -11.66
C SER A 54 -2.65 -11.31 -10.73
N SER A 55 -3.87 -10.79 -10.59
CA SER A 55 -4.90 -11.41 -9.74
C SER A 55 -5.36 -12.77 -10.28
N PHE A 56 -5.74 -13.68 -9.38
CA PHE A 56 -6.40 -14.94 -9.74
C PHE A 56 -7.91 -14.76 -9.97
N ARG A 57 -8.44 -15.47 -10.98
CA ARG A 57 -9.89 -15.58 -11.22
C ARG A 57 -10.51 -16.47 -10.14
N MET A 58 -11.80 -16.29 -9.86
CA MET A 58 -12.49 -17.10 -8.85
C MET A 58 -12.46 -18.60 -9.17
N ALA A 59 -12.58 -18.97 -10.45
CA ALA A 59 -12.45 -20.37 -10.89
C ALA A 59 -11.09 -20.98 -10.52
N GLU A 60 -10.01 -20.19 -10.59
CA GLU A 60 -8.66 -20.66 -10.20
C GLU A 60 -8.59 -20.91 -8.70
N HIS A 61 -9.19 -20.06 -7.87
CA HIS A 61 -9.25 -20.28 -6.41
C HIS A 61 -10.05 -21.52 -6.03
N VAL A 62 -11.17 -21.77 -6.70
CA VAL A 62 -12.05 -22.92 -6.41
C VAL A 62 -11.39 -24.25 -6.79
N ASN A 63 -10.54 -24.26 -7.81
CA ASN A 63 -9.90 -25.46 -8.33
C ASN A 63 -8.58 -25.83 -7.62
N VAL A 64 -8.16 -25.06 -6.62
CA VAL A 64 -6.94 -25.31 -5.83
C VAL A 64 -7.10 -26.60 -5.02
N LYS A 65 -6.13 -27.52 -5.13
CA LYS A 65 -6.09 -28.76 -4.34
C LYS A 65 -5.62 -28.53 -2.89
N PRO A 66 -5.88 -29.45 -1.95
CA PRO A 66 -5.48 -29.28 -0.54
C PRO A 66 -3.99 -28.99 -0.28
N TRP A 67 -3.08 -29.41 -1.17
CA TRP A 67 -1.63 -29.17 -1.10
C TRP A 67 -1.13 -27.95 -1.90
N GLN A 68 -2.02 -27.29 -2.64
CA GLN A 68 -1.71 -26.17 -3.53
C GLN A 68 -2.05 -24.83 -2.87
N ARG A 69 -1.22 -23.81 -3.07
CA ARG A 69 -1.43 -22.46 -2.53
C ARG A 69 -1.22 -21.41 -3.62
N LEU A 70 -2.06 -20.38 -3.61
CA LEU A 70 -1.94 -19.21 -4.47
C LEU A 70 -1.44 -18.03 -3.63
N ASN A 71 -0.62 -17.15 -4.20
CA ASN A 71 -0.10 -15.98 -3.48
C ASN A 71 -1.10 -14.81 -3.37
N HIS A 72 -2.35 -14.97 -3.80
CA HIS A 72 -3.42 -13.97 -3.59
C HIS A 72 -4.64 -14.63 -2.94
N HIS A 73 -5.33 -13.88 -2.10
CA HIS A 73 -6.66 -14.23 -1.63
C HIS A 73 -7.74 -13.76 -2.62
N PRO A 74 -8.89 -14.45 -2.69
CA PRO A 74 -10.01 -13.98 -3.49
C PRO A 74 -10.52 -12.61 -2.97
N GLY A 75 -10.96 -11.74 -3.87
CA GLY A 75 -11.50 -10.42 -3.51
C GLY A 75 -10.46 -9.36 -3.11
N THR A 76 -9.16 -9.66 -3.24
CA THR A 76 -8.05 -8.72 -2.97
C THR A 76 -8.11 -7.44 -3.81
N THR A 77 -8.80 -7.46 -4.96
CA THR A 77 -9.08 -6.26 -5.78
C THR A 77 -9.78 -5.15 -5.00
N THR A 78 -10.57 -5.50 -3.99
CA THR A 78 -11.22 -4.55 -3.08
C THR A 78 -10.21 -3.73 -2.28
N LEU A 79 -9.04 -4.29 -1.95
CA LEU A 79 -7.95 -3.57 -1.30
C LEU A 79 -7.05 -2.82 -2.29
N THR A 80 -6.82 -3.39 -3.46
CA THR A 80 -5.77 -2.90 -4.37
C THR A 80 -6.25 -1.80 -5.30
N ARG A 81 -7.53 -1.80 -5.70
CA ARG A 81 -8.13 -0.74 -6.52
C ARG A 81 -8.58 0.45 -5.67
N LYS A 82 -8.25 1.67 -6.12
CA LYS A 82 -8.50 2.92 -5.37
C LYS A 82 -9.98 3.15 -5.10
N ASP A 83 -10.81 2.95 -6.11
CA ASP A 83 -12.27 3.12 -6.04
C ASP A 83 -12.91 2.06 -5.14
N CYS A 84 -12.50 0.80 -5.26
CA CYS A 84 -13.03 -0.27 -4.41
C CYS A 84 -12.65 -0.05 -2.94
N LEU A 85 -11.39 0.29 -2.66
CA LEU A 85 -10.92 0.58 -1.31
C LEU A 85 -11.67 1.77 -0.71
N ALA A 86 -11.82 2.86 -1.47
CA ALA A 86 -12.56 4.03 -1.02
C ALA A 86 -14.02 3.69 -0.70
N LYS A 87 -14.66 2.88 -1.54
CA LYS A 87 -16.04 2.42 -1.33
C LYS A 87 -16.17 1.59 -0.05
N SER A 88 -15.27 0.63 0.18
CA SER A 88 -15.33 -0.27 1.33
C SER A 88 -15.04 0.45 2.65
N LEU A 89 -14.02 1.32 2.69
CA LEU A 89 -13.73 2.12 3.88
C LEU A 89 -14.84 3.14 4.17
N ALA A 90 -15.43 3.77 3.14
CA ALA A 90 -16.56 4.67 3.33
C ALA A 90 -17.83 3.95 3.82
N HIS A 91 -17.98 2.66 3.51
CA HIS A 91 -19.07 1.84 4.06
C HIS A 91 -18.81 1.53 5.54
N LEU A 92 -17.62 1.05 5.89
CA LEU A 92 -17.26 0.74 7.28
C LEU A 92 -17.27 1.97 8.18
N ARG A 93 -16.81 3.13 7.68
CA ARG A 93 -16.91 4.42 8.38
C ARG A 93 -18.35 4.78 8.75
N ARG A 94 -19.31 4.50 7.86
CA ARG A 94 -20.74 4.75 8.13
C ARG A 94 -21.33 3.79 9.16
N LEU A 95 -20.87 2.53 9.18
CA LEU A 95 -21.36 1.51 10.10
C LEU A 95 -20.77 1.63 11.51
N HIS A 96 -19.48 1.95 11.61
CA HIS A 96 -18.73 1.90 12.87
C HIS A 96 -18.33 3.28 13.41
N GLY A 97 -18.66 4.35 12.70
CA GLY A 97 -18.44 5.73 13.13
C GLY A 97 -17.19 6.38 12.53
N GLU A 98 -17.18 7.70 12.54
CA GLU A 98 -16.15 8.51 11.88
C GLU A 98 -14.80 8.46 12.59
N SER A 99 -14.78 8.37 13.92
CA SER A 99 -13.56 8.41 14.73
C SER A 99 -12.60 7.25 14.45
N LEU A 100 -13.12 6.06 14.14
CA LEU A 100 -12.30 4.88 13.82
C LEU A 100 -11.62 5.01 12.44
N TYR A 101 -12.24 5.73 11.51
CA TYR A 101 -11.78 5.86 10.13
C TYR A 101 -11.26 7.28 9.80
N GLU A 102 -10.90 8.06 10.83
CA GLU A 102 -10.37 9.43 10.69
C GLU A 102 -9.07 9.47 9.87
N PHE A 103 -8.32 8.35 9.82
CA PHE A 103 -7.11 8.20 9.01
C PHE A 103 -7.35 8.28 7.49
N MET A 104 -8.61 8.21 7.05
CA MET A 104 -9.00 8.33 5.65
C MET A 104 -9.59 9.72 5.37
N PRO A 105 -8.88 10.59 4.62
CA PRO A 105 -9.42 11.89 4.23
C PRO A 105 -10.66 11.77 3.35
N PRO A 106 -11.49 12.83 3.29
CA PRO A 106 -12.65 12.88 2.42
C PRO A 106 -12.29 12.42 1.00
N THR A 107 -13.02 11.41 0.52
CA THR A 107 -12.73 10.71 -0.73
C THR A 107 -14.03 10.42 -1.47
N PHE A 108 -14.03 10.68 -2.77
CA PHE A 108 -15.21 10.60 -3.64
C PHE A 108 -14.85 9.87 -4.94
N ILE A 109 -15.76 9.04 -5.43
CA ILE A 109 -15.57 8.27 -6.67
C ILE A 109 -16.33 8.95 -7.80
N MET A 110 -15.61 9.46 -8.80
CA MET A 110 -16.19 10.17 -9.96
C MET A 110 -16.54 9.21 -11.09
N PRO A 111 -17.61 9.48 -11.85
CA PRO A 111 -18.55 10.62 -11.71
C PRO A 111 -19.65 10.41 -10.65
N ARG A 112 -19.74 9.21 -10.06
CA ARG A 112 -20.84 8.80 -9.17
C ARG A 112 -21.08 9.74 -7.98
N ASP A 113 -20.02 10.21 -7.34
CA ASP A 113 -20.08 11.06 -6.14
C ASP A 113 -19.83 12.54 -6.47
N TYR A 114 -20.02 12.97 -7.72
CA TYR A 114 -19.77 14.35 -8.17
C TYR A 114 -20.49 15.37 -7.29
N ILE A 115 -21.81 15.25 -7.13
CA ILE A 115 -22.63 16.17 -6.31
C ILE A 115 -22.10 16.27 -4.88
N LYS A 116 -21.74 15.14 -4.26
CA LYS A 116 -21.21 15.11 -2.89
C LYS A 116 -19.84 15.79 -2.80
N SER A 117 -18.97 15.56 -3.78
CA SER A 117 -17.65 16.19 -3.81
C SER A 117 -17.70 17.69 -3.99
N VAL A 118 -18.62 18.18 -4.83
CA VAL A 118 -18.84 19.61 -5.07
C VAL A 118 -19.39 20.25 -3.80
N ALA A 119 -20.36 19.59 -3.13
CA ALA A 119 -20.89 20.07 -1.86
C ALA A 119 -19.81 20.18 -0.77
N GLU A 120 -18.96 19.15 -0.63
CA GLU A 120 -17.85 19.19 0.35
C GLU A 120 -16.81 20.25 -0.02
N TYR A 121 -16.46 20.38 -1.30
CA TYR A 121 -15.53 21.41 -1.80
C TYR A 121 -15.99 22.82 -1.43
N PHE A 122 -17.26 23.15 -1.68
CA PHE A 122 -17.80 24.48 -1.35
C PHE A 122 -17.96 24.69 0.15
N LYS A 123 -18.31 23.65 0.91
CA LYS A 123 -18.37 23.71 2.37
C LYS A 123 -17.02 24.08 2.97
N GLU A 124 -15.92 23.48 2.50
CA GLU A 124 -14.59 23.82 3.01
C GLU A 124 -14.15 25.24 2.59
N LYS A 125 -14.55 25.71 1.39
CA LYS A 125 -14.19 27.04 0.89
C LYS A 125 -14.93 28.19 1.60
N GLN A 126 -16.13 27.94 2.13
CA GLN A 126 -16.95 28.94 2.82
C GLN A 126 -16.43 29.30 4.23
N VAL A 127 -15.52 28.51 4.79
CA VAL A 127 -14.98 28.80 6.13
C VAL A 127 -14.00 29.97 6.06
N LEU A 128 -14.48 31.18 6.38
CA LEU A 128 -13.68 32.41 6.39
C LEU A 128 -12.39 32.25 7.21
N GLY A 129 -11.27 32.72 6.66
CA GLY A 129 -9.96 32.72 7.34
C GLY A 129 -9.20 31.38 7.30
N THR A 130 -9.72 30.36 6.60
CA THR A 130 -9.02 29.08 6.44
C THR A 130 -8.01 29.11 5.28
N LYS A 131 -6.96 28.29 5.40
CA LYS A 131 -5.94 28.10 4.36
C LYS A 131 -6.59 27.53 3.08
N PRO A 132 -5.98 27.77 1.89
CA PRO A 132 -6.46 27.18 0.65
C PRO A 132 -6.61 25.66 0.78
N THR A 133 -7.72 25.13 0.26
CA THR A 133 -8.00 23.69 0.26
C THR A 133 -7.53 23.09 -1.05
N TYR A 134 -6.79 22.00 -0.94
CA TYR A 134 -6.24 21.30 -2.11
C TYR A 134 -6.81 19.90 -2.16
N TRP A 135 -6.95 19.39 -3.37
CA TRP A 135 -7.52 18.09 -3.67
C TRP A 135 -6.62 17.37 -4.65
N ILE A 136 -6.62 16.04 -4.59
CA ILE A 136 -5.84 15.17 -5.47
C ILE A 136 -6.79 14.26 -6.24
N CYS A 137 -6.69 14.30 -7.55
CA CYS A 137 -7.44 13.50 -8.48
C CYS A 137 -6.54 12.34 -8.95
N LYS A 138 -7.02 11.11 -8.81
CA LYS A 138 -6.27 9.90 -9.15
C LYS A 138 -7.11 9.03 -10.07
N PRO A 139 -6.63 8.67 -11.28
CA PRO A 139 -7.31 7.68 -12.10
C PRO A 139 -7.47 6.36 -11.32
N ALA A 140 -8.66 5.76 -11.36
CA ALA A 140 -8.92 4.56 -10.59
C ALA A 140 -8.10 3.35 -11.09
N GLU A 141 -7.94 3.25 -12.41
CA GLU A 141 -7.34 2.10 -13.09
C GLU A 141 -5.86 2.29 -13.47
N LEU A 142 -5.32 3.51 -13.36
CA LEU A 142 -3.89 3.73 -13.62
C LEU A 142 -3.05 3.55 -12.37
N SER A 143 -1.77 3.26 -12.62
CA SER A 143 -0.73 3.15 -11.61
C SER A 143 0.52 3.95 -11.98
N GLN A 144 1.53 3.91 -11.11
CA GLN A 144 2.84 4.54 -11.18
C GLN A 144 2.82 6.06 -11.07
N GLY A 145 1.76 6.58 -10.44
CA GLY A 145 1.51 8.00 -10.32
C GLY A 145 1.06 8.68 -11.62
N ARG A 146 0.77 7.90 -12.67
CA ARG A 146 0.32 8.42 -13.96
C ARG A 146 -1.06 9.05 -13.85
N GLY A 147 -1.21 10.23 -14.45
CA GLY A 147 -2.48 10.97 -14.51
C GLY A 147 -2.94 11.54 -13.17
N ILE A 148 -2.08 11.55 -12.14
CA ILE A 148 -2.41 12.20 -10.86
C ILE A 148 -2.29 13.71 -11.02
N ILE A 149 -3.33 14.41 -10.60
CA ILE A 149 -3.39 15.88 -10.64
C ILE A 149 -3.72 16.38 -9.24
N ILE A 150 -3.03 17.43 -8.80
CA ILE A 150 -3.35 18.16 -7.56
C ILE A 150 -3.93 19.50 -7.99
N PHE A 151 -5.07 19.86 -7.44
CA PHE A 151 -5.82 21.04 -7.85
C PHE A 151 -6.41 21.76 -6.64
N SER A 152 -6.63 23.05 -6.80
CA SER A 152 -7.37 23.89 -5.84
C SER A 152 -8.72 24.33 -6.37
N ASP A 153 -8.92 24.34 -7.69
CA ASP A 153 -10.20 24.69 -8.31
C ASP A 153 -10.81 23.48 -9.01
N ILE A 154 -12.03 23.12 -8.61
CA ILE A 154 -12.75 21.99 -9.19
C ILE A 154 -13.05 22.17 -10.69
N ARG A 155 -13.04 23.41 -11.19
CA ARG A 155 -13.24 23.74 -12.61
C ARG A 155 -12.09 23.26 -13.50
N ASP A 156 -10.92 23.02 -12.93
CA ASP A 156 -9.74 22.56 -13.65
C ASP A 156 -9.83 21.06 -14.02
N LEU A 157 -10.88 20.36 -13.55
CA LEU A 157 -11.03 18.93 -13.72
C LEU A 157 -11.97 18.56 -14.87
N ILE A 158 -11.44 17.76 -15.79
CA ILE A 158 -12.21 17.09 -16.84
C ILE A 158 -12.22 15.59 -16.52
N PHE A 159 -13.39 15.06 -16.17
CA PHE A 159 -13.54 13.65 -15.86
C PHE A 159 -13.92 12.85 -17.11
N ASN A 160 -12.93 12.30 -17.81
CA ASN A 160 -13.11 11.45 -18.99
C ASN A 160 -13.14 9.95 -18.68
N ILE A 161 -12.68 9.55 -17.50
CA ILE A 161 -12.64 8.17 -16.98
C ILE A 161 -13.04 8.17 -15.51
N MET A 162 -13.02 7.00 -14.86
CA MET A 162 -13.26 6.91 -13.42
C MET A 162 -12.06 7.46 -12.63
N TYR A 163 -12.33 8.42 -11.75
CA TYR A 163 -11.35 9.03 -10.86
C TYR A 163 -11.74 8.86 -9.39
N VAL A 164 -10.75 8.83 -8.54
CA VAL A 164 -10.90 9.02 -7.09
C VAL A 164 -10.39 10.43 -6.77
N VAL A 165 -11.30 11.29 -6.34
CA VAL A 165 -10.98 12.63 -5.85
C VAL A 165 -10.89 12.56 -4.33
N GLN A 166 -9.77 13.02 -3.77
CA GLN A 166 -9.49 12.92 -2.34
C GLN A 166 -8.92 14.24 -1.84
N LYS A 167 -9.24 14.61 -0.60
CA LYS A 167 -8.63 15.79 0.04
C LYS A 167 -7.12 15.63 0.10
N TYR A 168 -6.38 16.62 -0.40
CA TYR A 168 -4.93 16.59 -0.40
C TYR A 168 -4.38 16.98 0.97
N ILE A 169 -3.33 16.29 1.39
CA ILE A 169 -2.67 16.61 2.66
C ILE A 169 -1.64 17.69 2.45
N CYS A 170 -1.99 18.86 2.99
CA CYS A 170 -1.24 20.09 2.83
C CYS A 170 -0.13 20.22 3.87
N ASN A 171 -0.25 19.51 4.99
CA ASN A 171 0.78 19.43 6.02
C ASN A 171 1.18 17.95 6.15
N PRO A 172 2.08 17.43 5.31
CA PRO A 172 2.72 16.14 5.55
C PRO A 172 3.94 16.32 6.48
N LEU A 173 4.37 15.24 7.15
CA LEU A 173 5.72 15.22 7.72
C LEU A 173 6.75 15.33 6.62
N LEU A 174 7.72 16.21 6.83
CA LEU A 174 8.82 16.45 5.93
C LEU A 174 10.13 16.07 6.60
N VAL A 175 11.00 15.39 5.86
CA VAL A 175 12.39 15.13 6.26
C VAL A 175 13.27 15.99 5.38
N GLY A 176 13.99 16.95 5.97
CA GLY A 176 14.81 17.89 5.19
C GLY A 176 14.03 18.71 4.16
N ARG A 177 12.73 18.97 4.39
CA ARG A 177 11.75 19.60 3.46
C ARG A 177 11.29 18.72 2.29
N TYR A 178 11.67 17.44 2.26
CA TYR A 178 11.17 16.49 1.28
C TYR A 178 9.99 15.73 1.83
N LYS A 179 8.94 15.60 1.02
CA LYS A 179 7.78 14.75 1.33
C LYS A 179 8.20 13.28 1.26
N CYS A 180 7.67 12.46 2.15
CA CYS A 180 7.90 11.02 2.12
C CYS A 180 6.61 10.21 2.28
N ASP A 181 6.64 8.99 1.74
CA ASP A 181 5.66 7.95 2.03
C ASP A 181 6.32 6.74 2.68
N LEU A 182 5.53 6.03 3.50
CA LEU A 182 5.97 4.80 4.16
C LEU A 182 5.41 3.58 3.45
N ARG A 183 6.28 2.59 3.28
CA ARG A 183 5.98 1.33 2.61
C ARG A 183 6.08 0.16 3.56
N ILE A 184 4.92 -0.29 4.01
CA ILE A 184 4.78 -1.33 5.02
C ILE A 184 4.36 -2.63 4.34
N TYR A 185 5.15 -3.68 4.53
CA TYR A 185 4.83 -5.02 4.03
C TYR A 185 3.93 -5.73 5.03
N VAL A 186 2.73 -6.09 4.58
CA VAL A 186 1.77 -6.89 5.34
C VAL A 186 1.77 -8.31 4.75
N CYS A 187 1.33 -9.33 5.48
CA CYS A 187 1.12 -10.66 4.95
C CYS A 187 -0.13 -11.21 5.64
N ILE A 188 -1.13 -11.60 4.85
CA ILE A 188 -2.35 -12.24 5.38
C ILE A 188 -2.26 -13.71 5.05
N THR A 189 -2.19 -14.56 6.07
CA THR A 189 -2.07 -16.01 5.88
C THR A 189 -3.42 -16.71 5.95
N GLY A 190 -4.43 -16.08 6.56
CA GLY A 190 -5.77 -16.63 6.66
C GLY A 190 -6.79 -15.54 7.01
N PHE A 191 -8.04 -15.79 6.62
CA PHE A 191 -9.21 -14.98 7.01
C PHE A 191 -10.10 -15.69 8.04
N ARG A 192 -9.89 -17.00 8.27
CA ARG A 192 -10.63 -17.82 9.24
C ARG A 192 -9.68 -18.88 9.88
N PRO A 193 -9.02 -18.56 11.01
CA PRO A 193 -9.00 -17.26 11.68
C PRO A 193 -8.28 -16.19 10.85
N LEU A 194 -8.63 -14.92 11.09
CA LEU A 194 -7.91 -13.79 10.48
C LEU A 194 -6.51 -13.72 11.09
N THR A 195 -5.48 -13.79 10.26
CA THR A 195 -4.08 -13.73 10.70
C THR A 195 -3.30 -12.77 9.81
N ILE A 196 -2.82 -11.68 10.43
CA ILE A 196 -2.12 -10.58 9.78
C ILE A 196 -0.72 -10.50 10.38
N TYR A 197 0.29 -10.61 9.53
CA TYR A 197 1.68 -10.34 9.87
C TYR A 197 2.09 -9.00 9.26
N MET A 198 2.79 -8.18 10.03
CA MET A 198 3.41 -6.96 9.53
C MET A 198 4.92 -7.14 9.61
N TYR A 199 5.59 -6.93 8.49
CA TYR A 199 7.04 -6.99 8.46
C TYR A 199 7.58 -5.77 9.22
N LEU A 200 8.59 -6.01 10.06
CA LEU A 200 9.19 -4.95 10.89
C LEU A 200 9.98 -3.95 10.05
N GLU A 201 10.41 -4.37 8.86
CA GLU A 201 11.04 -3.50 7.89
C GLU A 201 10.11 -3.04 6.79
N GLY A 202 10.54 -1.96 6.14
CA GLY A 202 9.79 -1.29 5.09
C GLY A 202 10.69 -0.36 4.29
N LEU A 203 10.08 0.36 3.35
CA LEU A 203 10.77 1.40 2.60
C LEU A 203 10.12 2.74 2.87
N VAL A 204 10.93 3.76 3.12
CA VAL A 204 10.49 5.15 3.11
C VAL A 204 10.93 5.74 1.78
N ARG A 205 9.99 6.28 1.00
CA ARG A 205 10.28 6.83 -0.32
C ARG A 205 10.10 8.34 -0.28
N PHE A 206 11.12 9.05 -0.72
CA PHE A 206 11.16 10.50 -0.72
C PHE A 206 10.82 11.06 -2.09
N ALA A 207 10.21 12.23 -2.09
CA ALA A 207 10.15 13.12 -3.23
C ALA A 207 11.57 13.64 -3.53
N THR A 208 11.89 13.96 -4.78
CA THR A 208 13.20 14.49 -5.18
C THR A 208 13.29 15.99 -5.07
N GLU A 209 12.17 16.70 -5.02
CA GLU A 209 12.10 18.15 -4.88
C GLU A 209 11.46 18.57 -3.55
N LYS A 210 11.77 19.79 -3.11
CA LYS A 210 11.29 20.30 -1.82
C LYS A 210 9.79 20.56 -1.90
N PHE A 211 9.07 20.15 -0.86
CA PHE A 211 7.62 20.31 -0.79
C PHE A 211 7.20 21.79 -0.79
N ASP A 212 6.39 22.21 -1.75
CA ASP A 212 5.89 23.57 -1.86
C ASP A 212 4.45 23.62 -2.40
N LEU A 213 3.49 24.03 -1.56
CA LEU A 213 2.09 24.17 -1.96
C LEU A 213 1.83 25.30 -2.96
N ARG A 214 2.79 26.20 -3.19
CA ARG A 214 2.67 27.27 -4.20
C ARG A 214 2.87 26.73 -5.61
N ASN A 215 3.48 25.56 -5.77
CA ASN A 215 3.76 24.95 -7.06
C ASN A 215 3.20 23.51 -7.16
N LEU A 216 1.88 23.40 -7.24
CA LEU A 216 1.19 22.10 -7.32
C LEU A 216 1.53 21.27 -8.57
N GLN A 217 2.07 21.91 -9.61
CA GLN A 217 2.43 21.27 -10.87
C GLN A 217 3.76 20.51 -10.77
N ASP A 218 4.55 20.76 -9.71
CA ASP A 218 5.77 20.01 -9.45
C ASP A 218 5.45 18.62 -8.87
N ALA A 219 5.26 17.66 -9.77
CA ALA A 219 5.04 16.26 -9.42
C ALA A 219 6.20 15.68 -8.59
N TYR A 220 7.44 16.16 -8.75
CA TYR A 220 8.63 15.67 -8.04
C TYR A 220 8.70 16.13 -6.59
N ALA A 221 7.95 17.17 -6.21
CA ALA A 221 7.81 17.64 -4.83
C ALA A 221 6.61 16.97 -4.13
N HIS A 222 5.56 16.68 -4.89
CA HIS A 222 4.27 16.26 -4.33
C HIS A 222 4.00 14.75 -4.41
N LEU A 223 4.64 14.03 -5.32
CA LEU A 223 4.49 12.59 -5.52
C LEU A 223 5.81 11.88 -5.20
N THR A 224 5.73 10.77 -4.47
CA THR A 224 6.88 10.01 -3.95
C THR A 224 7.08 8.68 -4.70
N ASN A 225 6.31 8.45 -5.77
CA ASN A 225 6.44 7.27 -6.61
C ASN A 225 7.83 7.22 -7.24
N SER A 226 8.51 6.06 -7.16
CA SER A 226 9.84 5.91 -7.73
C SER A 226 9.84 6.06 -9.26
N SER A 227 8.76 5.66 -9.94
CA SER A 227 8.59 5.85 -11.39
C SER A 227 8.61 7.32 -11.81
N ILE A 228 8.16 8.23 -10.94
CA ILE A 228 8.20 9.68 -11.18
C ILE A 228 9.58 10.20 -10.78
N ASN A 229 10.03 9.88 -9.58
CA ASN A 229 11.24 10.49 -9.03
C ASN A 229 12.55 9.96 -9.63
N GLN A 230 12.54 8.82 -10.33
CA GLN A 230 13.70 8.33 -11.07
C GLN A 230 14.20 9.31 -12.14
N SER A 231 13.30 10.14 -12.71
CA SER A 231 13.66 11.18 -13.69
C SER A 231 13.89 12.55 -13.06
N GLY A 232 13.87 12.66 -11.73
CA GLY A 232 14.06 13.91 -11.02
C GLY A 232 15.51 14.38 -11.07
N ALA A 233 15.74 15.68 -11.28
CA ALA A 233 17.08 16.26 -11.40
C ALA A 233 17.96 16.04 -10.15
N SER A 234 17.32 15.83 -9.00
CA SER A 234 17.98 15.59 -7.71
C SER A 234 18.13 14.11 -7.34
N TYR A 235 17.69 13.16 -8.18
CA TYR A 235 17.68 11.73 -7.87
C TYR A 235 19.06 11.17 -7.48
N GLU A 236 20.11 11.60 -8.20
CA GLU A 236 21.51 11.18 -7.95
C GLU A 236 22.20 12.01 -6.84
N LYS A 237 21.65 13.17 -6.49
CA LYS A 237 22.29 14.13 -5.56
C LYS A 237 21.97 13.87 -4.10
N ILE A 238 20.92 13.10 -3.80
CA ILE A 238 20.56 12.72 -2.43
C ILE A 238 21.52 11.61 -1.98
N LYS A 239 22.70 12.02 -1.49
CA LYS A 239 23.84 11.16 -1.08
C LYS A 239 23.62 10.36 0.21
N GLU A 240 22.48 10.50 0.87
CA GLU A 240 22.22 9.83 2.15
C GLU A 240 21.40 8.54 1.96
N GLY A 241 22.06 7.51 1.43
CA GLY A 241 21.47 6.22 1.05
C GLY A 241 21.36 6.10 -0.47
N GLN A 242 21.52 4.90 -1.03
CA GLN A 242 21.38 4.70 -2.48
C GLN A 242 19.94 5.09 -2.93
N GLY A 243 19.83 6.29 -3.53
CA GLY A 243 18.58 6.85 -4.04
C GLY A 243 17.65 7.41 -2.96
N CYS A 244 16.52 7.98 -3.39
CA CYS A 244 15.49 8.63 -2.57
C CYS A 244 14.71 7.66 -1.68
N LYS A 245 15.39 6.72 -1.00
CA LYS A 245 14.79 5.65 -0.21
C LYS A 245 15.56 5.39 1.08
N TRP A 246 14.85 5.30 2.20
CA TRP A 246 15.40 4.79 3.46
C TRP A 246 14.75 3.46 3.84
N THR A 247 15.42 2.67 4.66
CA THR A 247 14.75 1.59 5.40
C THR A 247 13.83 2.18 6.46
N LEU A 248 12.82 1.42 6.88
CA LEU A 248 11.88 1.89 7.88
C LEU A 248 12.56 2.05 9.26
N SER A 249 13.49 1.16 9.62
CA SER A 249 14.27 1.31 10.86
C SER A 249 15.15 2.55 10.86
N ARG A 250 15.74 2.92 9.71
CA ARG A 250 16.49 4.19 9.60
C ARG A 250 15.57 5.38 9.84
N PHE A 251 14.38 5.38 9.25
CA PHE A 251 13.40 6.44 9.45
C PHE A 251 12.94 6.56 10.91
N PHE A 252 12.64 5.46 11.59
CA PHE A 252 12.31 5.48 13.02
C PHE A 252 13.49 5.90 13.91
N SER A 253 14.72 5.57 13.51
CA SER A 253 15.93 6.05 14.20
C SER A 253 16.09 7.56 14.04
N TYR A 254 15.86 8.08 12.83
CA TYR A 254 15.81 9.52 12.58
C TYR A 254 14.75 10.20 13.46
N LEU A 255 13.51 9.71 13.46
CA LEU A 255 12.41 10.27 14.25
C LEU A 255 12.68 10.31 15.76
N ARG A 256 13.39 9.32 16.28
CA ARG A 256 13.78 9.28 17.70
C ARG A 256 14.64 10.48 18.11
N ASN A 257 15.50 10.95 17.21
CA ASN A 257 16.34 12.12 17.46
C ASN A 257 15.53 13.42 17.54
N TRP A 258 14.27 13.41 17.10
CA TRP A 258 13.35 14.55 17.11
C TRP A 258 12.21 14.35 18.12
N ASP A 259 12.39 13.48 19.11
CA ASP A 259 11.43 13.15 20.18
C ASP A 259 10.03 12.72 19.68
N VAL A 260 10.00 12.10 18.50
CA VAL A 260 8.76 11.54 17.96
C VAL A 260 8.57 10.13 18.53
N GLY A 261 7.46 9.93 19.25
CA GLY A 261 7.11 8.64 19.86
C GLY A 261 6.85 7.52 18.84
N ASN A 262 7.89 6.79 18.47
CA ASN A 262 7.86 5.68 17.50
C ASN A 262 6.80 4.62 17.81
N LEU A 263 6.63 4.27 19.09
CA LEU A 263 5.63 3.27 19.53
C LEU A 263 4.20 3.72 19.22
N ARG A 264 3.91 5.01 19.43
CA ARG A 264 2.59 5.58 19.14
C ARG A 264 2.34 5.61 17.64
N LEU A 265 3.33 6.00 16.84
CA LEU A 265 3.22 5.99 15.38
C LEU A 265 2.99 4.56 14.86
N TRP A 266 3.77 3.58 15.34
CA TRP A 266 3.62 2.18 14.93
C TRP A 266 2.27 1.58 15.34
N GLY A 267 1.82 1.82 16.57
CA GLY A 267 0.49 1.36 17.03
C GLY A 267 -0.64 1.89 16.15
N LYS A 268 -0.51 3.13 15.68
CA LYS A 268 -1.48 3.74 14.78
C LYS A 268 -1.41 3.17 13.35
N ILE A 269 -0.21 2.88 12.83
CA ILE A 269 -0.03 2.15 11.56
C ILE A 269 -0.67 0.76 11.64
N ASN A 270 -0.46 0.02 12.74
CA ASN A 270 -1.08 -1.29 12.96
C ASN A 270 -2.61 -1.19 12.94
N HIS A 271 -3.17 -0.20 13.63
CA HIS A 271 -4.62 0.04 13.65
C HIS A 271 -5.17 0.29 12.23
N MET A 272 -4.51 1.14 11.45
CA MET A 272 -4.90 1.42 10.06
C MET A 272 -4.87 0.16 9.19
N VAL A 273 -3.82 -0.67 9.33
CA VAL A 273 -3.70 -1.94 8.60
C VAL A 273 -4.84 -2.88 8.97
N ILE A 274 -5.11 -3.07 10.26
CA ILE A 274 -6.19 -3.95 10.74
C ILE A 274 -7.54 -3.49 10.18
N LEU A 275 -7.90 -2.21 10.36
CA LEU A 275 -9.18 -1.68 9.86
C LEU A 275 -9.29 -1.78 8.33
N THR A 276 -8.19 -1.58 7.61
CA THR A 276 -8.17 -1.73 6.16
C THR A 276 -8.38 -3.19 5.74
N VAL A 277 -7.76 -4.15 6.42
CA VAL A 277 -7.92 -5.58 6.14
C VAL A 277 -9.34 -6.06 6.47
N LEU A 278 -9.95 -5.55 7.54
CA LEU A 278 -11.35 -5.81 7.88
C LEU A 278 -12.32 -5.36 6.77
N ALA A 279 -11.92 -4.42 5.90
CA ALA A 279 -12.72 -4.05 4.73
C ALA A 279 -12.88 -5.17 3.70
N VAL A 280 -11.96 -6.16 3.69
CA VAL A 280 -12.01 -7.29 2.77
C VAL A 280 -12.53 -8.58 3.37
N THR A 281 -12.50 -8.74 4.70
CA THR A 281 -13.13 -9.90 5.36
C THR A 281 -14.61 -10.04 4.96
N LEU A 282 -15.29 -8.93 4.69
CA LEU A 282 -16.68 -8.89 4.20
C LEU A 282 -16.88 -9.46 2.78
N THR A 283 -15.82 -9.50 1.98
CA THR A 283 -15.86 -9.91 0.57
C THR A 283 -15.28 -11.29 0.30
N VAL A 284 -14.51 -11.84 1.25
CA VAL A 284 -13.89 -13.16 1.11
C VAL A 284 -14.93 -14.26 1.37
N PRO A 285 -15.25 -15.10 0.37
CA PRO A 285 -16.27 -16.15 0.51
C PRO A 285 -15.99 -17.08 1.69
N THR A 286 -17.05 -17.57 2.34
CA THR A 286 -16.98 -18.59 3.41
C THR A 286 -16.27 -19.86 2.98
N THR A 287 -16.42 -20.20 1.70
CA THR A 287 -16.02 -21.47 1.10
C THR A 287 -14.59 -21.51 0.58
N ALA A 288 -13.84 -20.39 0.58
CA ALA A 288 -12.53 -20.31 -0.08
C ALA A 288 -11.40 -21.13 0.57
N SER A 289 -11.65 -21.72 1.75
CA SER A 289 -11.00 -22.94 2.26
C SER A 289 -11.51 -23.19 3.68
N SER A 290 -12.78 -23.55 3.80
CA SER A 290 -13.29 -24.21 5.00
C SER A 290 -13.05 -25.70 4.84
N PHE A 291 -11.84 -26.15 5.16
CA PHE A 291 -11.60 -27.53 5.57
C PHE A 291 -10.74 -27.50 6.84
N SER A 292 -11.35 -28.01 7.90
CA SER A 292 -10.78 -28.19 9.23
C SER A 292 -9.55 -29.10 9.17
N GLY A 293 -8.45 -28.65 9.77
CA GLY A 293 -7.25 -29.45 9.98
C GLY A 293 -6.10 -29.01 9.09
N LEU A 294 -5.01 -28.56 9.74
CA LEU A 294 -3.73 -28.11 9.17
C LEU A 294 -3.74 -26.65 8.66
N THR A 295 -3.55 -25.76 9.64
CA THR A 295 -2.97 -24.42 9.47
C THR A 295 -1.84 -24.46 8.45
N SER A 296 -2.02 -23.83 7.31
CA SER A 296 -1.02 -23.82 6.23
C SER A 296 -0.98 -22.43 5.61
N SER A 297 -0.21 -21.60 6.30
CA SER A 297 0.26 -20.28 5.91
C SER A 297 0.98 -20.31 4.57
N LEU A 298 0.67 -19.41 3.64
CA LEU A 298 1.70 -18.74 2.83
C LEU A 298 1.16 -17.50 2.11
N MET A 299 1.64 -16.35 2.61
CA MET A 299 2.22 -15.23 1.88
C MET A 299 1.46 -14.68 0.65
N THR A 300 0.56 -13.74 0.91
CA THR A 300 0.36 -12.62 -0.02
C THR A 300 1.49 -11.62 0.20
N THR A 301 2.57 -11.68 -0.59
CA THR A 301 3.35 -10.45 -0.79
C THR A 301 2.57 -9.56 -1.73
N TRP A 302 2.11 -8.46 -1.18
CA TRP A 302 1.48 -7.39 -1.92
C TRP A 302 2.50 -6.87 -2.93
N ASN A 303 2.23 -7.03 -4.22
CA ASN A 303 3.09 -6.54 -5.30
C ASN A 303 2.40 -5.40 -6.06
N HIS A 304 3.22 -4.54 -6.69
CA HIS A 304 3.03 -3.23 -7.35
C HIS A 304 1.68 -2.44 -7.33
N GLY A 305 0.49 -3.06 -7.30
CA GLY A 305 -0.81 -2.37 -7.41
C GLY A 305 -1.40 -1.83 -6.09
N PHE A 306 -1.31 -2.59 -4.99
CA PHE A 306 -1.78 -2.13 -3.65
C PHE A 306 -1.00 -0.90 -3.17
N TRP A 307 0.28 -0.90 -3.53
CA TRP A 307 1.32 0.05 -3.21
C TRP A 307 1.11 1.48 -3.72
N GLU A 308 -0.02 1.80 -4.30
CA GLU A 308 -0.34 3.16 -4.73
C GLU A 308 -1.66 3.64 -4.15
N SER A 309 -2.57 2.71 -3.88
CA SER A 309 -3.82 2.93 -3.15
C SER A 309 -3.57 3.06 -1.64
N THR A 310 -2.66 2.27 -1.06
CA THR A 310 -2.36 2.26 0.39
C THR A 310 -1.16 3.14 0.76
N THR A 311 -0.26 3.37 -0.19
CA THR A 311 0.74 4.46 -0.09
C THR A 311 0.05 5.80 0.08
N ALA A 312 -1.13 5.99 -0.53
CA ALA A 312 -1.97 7.12 -0.19
C ALA A 312 -2.25 7.08 1.32
N LEU A 313 -2.85 6.02 1.86
CA LEU A 313 -3.20 5.91 3.30
C LEU A 313 -2.04 6.17 4.28
N LEU A 314 -0.82 5.73 4.02
CA LEU A 314 0.33 6.02 4.89
C LEU A 314 0.92 7.44 4.69
N CYS A 315 0.81 8.03 3.50
CA CYS A 315 0.97 9.47 3.32
C CYS A 315 -0.12 10.27 4.03
N LEU A 316 -1.29 9.66 4.32
CA LEU A 316 -2.49 10.37 4.76
C LEU A 316 -2.45 10.86 6.23
N TRP A 317 -1.35 10.67 6.97
CA TRP A 317 -1.42 10.88 8.41
C TRP A 317 -0.17 11.36 9.13
N THR A 318 0.83 11.83 8.41
CA THR A 318 2.08 12.25 9.05
C THR A 318 2.05 13.67 9.65
N ALA A 319 0.95 14.45 9.61
CA ALA A 319 0.96 15.72 10.36
C ALA A 319 -0.32 16.25 11.07
N PRO A 320 -1.58 15.87 10.81
CA PRO A 320 -2.68 16.54 11.51
C PRO A 320 -2.74 16.21 13.02
N GLN A 321 -2.20 15.07 13.44
CA GLN A 321 -2.23 14.62 14.85
C GLN A 321 -0.84 14.55 15.51
N MET A 322 0.19 15.05 14.84
CA MET A 322 1.44 15.45 15.50
C MET A 322 1.32 16.94 15.74
N SER A 323 0.57 17.33 16.78
CA SER A 323 0.70 18.66 17.37
C SER A 323 2.07 18.76 18.04
N LEU A 324 3.12 18.81 17.22
CA LEU A 324 4.35 19.46 17.61
C LEU A 324 3.94 20.91 17.86
N GLY A 325 4.20 21.39 19.08
CA GLY A 325 3.98 22.78 19.45
C GLY A 325 4.51 23.69 18.34
N ARG A 326 3.77 24.76 18.05
CA ARG A 326 4.20 25.78 17.09
C ARG A 326 5.52 26.39 17.55
N GLU A 327 6.62 25.84 17.08
CA GLU A 327 7.88 26.57 16.96
C GLU A 327 8.39 26.36 15.54
N THR A 328 8.12 27.39 14.73
CA THR A 328 8.82 27.66 13.49
C THR A 328 10.33 27.52 13.74
N LEU A 329 10.94 26.48 13.17
CA LEU A 329 12.39 26.34 13.08
C LEU A 329 12.92 27.46 12.19
N SER A 330 13.21 28.62 12.79
CA SER A 330 14.01 29.68 12.19
C SER A 330 15.44 29.15 12.04
N THR A 331 15.98 29.31 10.83
CA THR A 331 17.37 29.00 10.53
C THR A 331 18.18 30.24 10.86
N THR A 332 18.91 30.21 11.98
CA THR A 332 19.92 31.23 12.26
C THR A 332 21.24 30.75 11.65
N SER A 333 21.69 31.45 10.62
CA SER A 333 23.08 31.37 10.17
C SER A 333 23.92 32.20 11.14
N LEU A 334 25.01 31.62 11.63
CA LEU A 334 26.07 32.37 12.31
C LEU A 334 27.24 32.45 11.33
N ASN A 335 27.68 33.69 11.08
CA ASN A 335 28.97 34.01 10.49
C ASN A 335 30.10 33.63 11.45
#